data_AF-A0A060BYY9-F1
#
_entry.id   AF-A0A060BYY9-F1
#
_cell.length_a   1.000
_cell.length_b   1.000
_cell.length_c   1.000
_cell.angle_alpha   90.00
_cell.angle_beta   90.00
_cell.angle_gamma   90.00
#
_symmetry.space_group_name_H-M   'P 1'
#
loop_
_entity.id
_entity.type
_entity.pdbx_description
1 polymer ?
#
loop_
_entity_poly.entity_id
_entity_poly.type
_entity_poly.pdbx_seq_one_letter_code
_entity_poly.pdbx_strand_id
1 'polypeptide(L)'
;GRDWNAPGNIKETIAALNRARSDHRALQEFRSLRFHPCDNPRILFYSRMTVARDSILLAAVNLDPDNFQSGWVEVPVGDFGFLESETYEVRDLLYERALSLEGRAKFRGARSPERVAHLLEVRRWQGRRRGTDVYA
;
A
#
# COMPACT_ATOMS: atom_id res chain seq x y z
N GLY A 1 -22.32 -28.25 -1.96
CA GLY A 1 -22.36 -26.78 -1.87
C GLY A 1 -20.95 -26.23 -2.00
N ARG A 2 -20.77 -24.99 -2.46
CA ARG A 2 -19.45 -24.36 -2.60
C ARG A 2 -18.83 -24.08 -1.22
N ASP A 3 -17.58 -24.47 -1.02
CA ASP A 3 -16.81 -24.10 0.16
C ASP A 3 -16.16 -22.72 -0.05
N TRP A 4 -16.66 -21.72 0.69
CA TRP A 4 -16.17 -20.34 0.66
C TRP A 4 -14.88 -20.13 1.47
N ASN A 5 -14.43 -21.15 2.19
CA ASN A 5 -13.19 -21.15 2.98
C ASN A 5 -12.06 -21.95 2.32
N ALA A 6 -12.31 -22.58 1.17
CA ALA A 6 -11.29 -23.33 0.44
C ALA A 6 -10.07 -22.43 0.09
N PRO A 7 -8.84 -22.98 0.08
CA PRO A 7 -7.64 -22.28 -0.37
C PRO A 7 -7.85 -21.62 -1.74
N GLY A 8 -7.38 -20.38 -1.89
CA GLY A 8 -7.58 -19.58 -3.11
C GLY A 8 -8.81 -18.68 -3.10
N ASN A 9 -9.71 -18.78 -2.10
CA ASN A 9 -10.80 -17.82 -1.96
C ASN A 9 -10.28 -16.45 -1.47
N ILE A 10 -10.57 -15.39 -2.23
CA ILE A 10 -10.14 -14.01 -1.96
C ILE A 10 -11.10 -13.22 -1.05
N LYS A 11 -12.05 -13.88 -0.37
CA LYS A 11 -13.11 -13.19 0.40
C LYS A 11 -12.57 -12.22 1.46
N GLU A 12 -11.47 -12.59 2.13
CA GLU A 12 -10.86 -11.78 3.19
C GLU A 12 -10.18 -10.56 2.59
N THR A 13 -9.49 -10.73 1.46
CA THR A 13 -8.89 -9.63 0.70
C THR A 13 -9.95 -8.67 0.18
N ILE A 14 -11.08 -9.17 -0.34
CA ILE A 14 -12.20 -8.33 -0.77
C ILE A 14 -12.82 -7.58 0.41
N ALA A 15 -13.02 -8.25 1.56
CA ALA A 15 -13.54 -7.60 2.76
C ALA A 15 -12.59 -6.49 3.25
N ALA A 16 -11.28 -6.75 3.30
CA ALA A 16 -10.26 -5.77 3.67
C ALA A 16 -10.23 -4.58 2.69
N LEU A 17 -10.30 -4.85 1.39
CA LEU A 17 -10.35 -3.80 0.37
C LEU A 17 -11.61 -2.93 0.49
N ASN A 18 -12.77 -3.53 0.79
CA ASN A 18 -14.01 -2.79 1.00
C ASN A 18 -13.96 -1.92 2.26
N ARG A 19 -13.36 -2.42 3.36
CA ARG A 19 -13.07 -1.58 4.53
C ARG A 19 -12.17 -0.41 4.16
N ALA A 20 -11.07 -0.67 3.45
CA ALA A 20 -10.16 0.39 3.03
C ALA A 20 -10.85 1.46 2.16
N ARG A 21 -11.76 1.07 1.25
CA ARG A 21 -12.56 2.02 0.45
C ARG A 21 -13.48 2.90 1.30
N SER A 22 -14.02 2.36 2.38
CA SER A 22 -14.84 3.11 3.34
C SER A 22 -14.00 4.07 4.18
N ASP A 23 -12.83 3.63 4.62
CA ASP A 23 -12.05 4.34 5.64
C ASP A 23 -11.10 5.40 5.06
N HIS A 24 -10.67 5.24 3.80
CA HIS A 24 -9.68 6.12 3.17
C HIS A 24 -10.26 6.94 2.02
N ARG A 25 -10.35 8.26 2.23
CA ARG A 25 -10.83 9.25 1.24
C ARG A 25 -10.10 9.16 -0.10
N ALA A 26 -8.81 8.81 -0.10
CA ALA A 26 -8.02 8.65 -1.32
C ALA A 26 -8.60 7.63 -2.32
N LEU A 27 -9.37 6.64 -1.84
CA LEU A 27 -10.06 5.64 -2.68
C LEU A 27 -11.46 6.07 -3.13
N GLN A 28 -12.02 7.10 -2.52
CA GLN A 28 -13.34 7.64 -2.83
C GLN A 28 -13.26 8.74 -3.91
N GLU A 29 -12.07 9.29 -4.13
CA GLU A 29 -11.80 10.30 -5.15
C GLU A 29 -11.34 9.66 -6.48
N PHE A 30 -11.84 10.20 -7.60
CA PHE A 30 -11.56 9.67 -8.94
C PHE A 30 -10.21 10.14 -9.51
N ARG A 31 -9.78 11.37 -9.19
CA ARG A 31 -8.64 12.05 -9.87
C ARG A 31 -7.29 11.88 -9.17
N SER A 32 -7.20 11.04 -8.15
CA SER A 32 -6.02 10.92 -7.28
C SER A 32 -4.96 9.92 -7.77
N LEU A 33 -5.15 9.27 -8.92
CA LEU A 33 -4.29 8.18 -9.41
C LEU A 33 -3.00 8.68 -10.06
N ARG A 34 -1.85 8.14 -9.62
CA ARG A 34 -0.55 8.34 -10.26
C ARG A 34 0.21 7.01 -10.35
N PHE A 35 0.70 6.67 -11.54
CA PHE A 35 1.53 5.48 -11.75
C PHE A 35 3.01 5.78 -11.49
N HIS A 36 3.71 4.76 -11.01
CA HIS A 36 5.12 4.83 -10.64
C HIS A 36 5.88 3.67 -11.29
N PRO A 37 7.17 3.84 -11.61
CA PRO A 37 7.96 2.78 -12.22
C PRO A 37 8.18 1.61 -11.25
N CYS A 38 8.19 0.41 -11.81
CA CYS A 38 8.70 -0.81 -11.20
C CYS A 38 9.68 -1.46 -12.19
N ASP A 39 10.75 -2.08 -11.68
CA ASP A 39 11.71 -2.81 -12.50
C ASP A 39 11.15 -4.14 -13.07
N ASN A 40 9.99 -4.59 -12.58
CA ASN A 40 9.26 -5.72 -13.12
C ASN A 40 7.93 -5.24 -13.75
N PRO A 41 7.76 -5.36 -15.09
CA PRO A 41 6.55 -4.91 -15.78
C PRO A 41 5.30 -5.74 -15.44
N ARG A 42 5.44 -6.88 -14.75
CA ARG A 42 4.32 -7.68 -14.21
C ARG A 42 3.81 -7.14 -12.87
N ILE A 43 4.48 -6.14 -12.29
CA ILE A 43 4.03 -5.44 -11.09
C ILE A 43 3.57 -4.04 -11.48
N LEU A 44 2.28 -3.77 -11.30
CA LEU A 44 1.72 -2.43 -11.42
C LEU A 44 1.88 -1.68 -10.09
N PHE A 45 2.56 -0.54 -10.10
CA PHE A 45 2.73 0.30 -8.91
C PHE A 45 2.10 1.68 -9.11
N TYR A 46 1.23 2.09 -8.19
CA TYR A 46 0.55 3.39 -8.25
C TYR A 46 0.24 3.95 -6.87
N SER A 47 0.01 5.26 -6.79
CA SER A 47 -0.47 5.95 -5.60
C SER A 47 -1.87 6.52 -5.80
N ARG A 48 -2.59 6.69 -4.68
CA ARG A 48 -3.83 7.44 -4.55
C ARG A 48 -3.70 8.33 -3.33
N MET A 49 -3.92 9.63 -3.50
CA MET A 49 -3.89 10.58 -2.38
C MET A 49 -4.90 11.70 -2.53
N THR A 50 -5.44 12.18 -1.41
CA THR A 50 -6.27 13.39 -1.39
C THR A 50 -5.41 14.63 -1.70
N VAL A 51 -6.04 15.72 -2.14
CA VAL A 51 -5.35 17.00 -2.39
C VAL A 51 -4.68 17.54 -1.11
N ALA A 52 -5.35 17.38 0.04
CA ALA A 52 -4.84 17.78 1.34
C ALA A 52 -3.71 16.86 1.87
N ARG A 53 -3.51 15.69 1.24
CA ARG A 53 -2.55 14.66 1.67
C ARG A 53 -2.82 14.12 3.09
N ASP A 54 -4.07 14.21 3.54
CA ASP A 54 -4.58 13.61 4.78
C ASP A 54 -4.93 12.11 4.61
N SER A 55 -4.85 11.60 3.38
CA SER A 55 -4.98 10.17 3.07
C SER A 55 -4.06 9.87 1.89
N ILE A 56 -3.07 8.99 2.11
CA ILE A 56 -2.06 8.62 1.12
C ILE A 56 -1.97 7.09 1.09
N LEU A 57 -2.21 6.53 -0.09
CA LEU A 57 -2.14 5.10 -0.34
C LEU A 57 -1.19 4.79 -1.49
N LEU A 58 -0.50 3.66 -1.37
CA LEU A 58 0.28 3.04 -2.43
C LEU A 58 -0.28 1.65 -2.71
N ALA A 59 -0.22 1.21 -3.96
CA ALA A 59 -0.66 -0.11 -4.34
C ALA A 59 0.35 -0.76 -5.29
N ALA A 60 0.79 -1.97 -4.94
CA ALA A 60 1.60 -2.82 -5.81
C ALA A 60 0.77 -4.07 -6.16
N VAL A 61 0.50 -4.30 -7.44
CA VAL A 61 -0.42 -5.34 -7.92
C VAL A 61 0.31 -6.28 -8.87
N ASN A 62 0.20 -7.58 -8.60
CA ASN A 62 0.63 -8.62 -9.54
C ASN A 62 -0.37 -8.74 -10.69
N LEU A 63 0.13 -8.55 -11.91
CA LEU A 63 -0.65 -8.70 -13.15
C LEU A 63 -0.57 -10.11 -13.73
N ASP A 64 0.26 -10.99 -13.17
CA ASP A 64 0.38 -12.39 -13.52
C ASP A 64 -0.51 -13.24 -12.58
N PRO A 65 -1.61 -13.82 -13.08
CA PRO A 65 -2.53 -14.58 -12.25
C PRO A 65 -1.99 -15.97 -11.87
N ASP A 66 -0.92 -16.45 -12.51
CA ASP A 66 -0.45 -17.83 -12.38
C ASP A 66 0.87 -17.92 -11.61
N ASN A 67 1.68 -16.86 -11.63
CA ASN A 67 3.04 -16.88 -11.10
C ASN A 67 3.27 -15.86 -9.99
N PHE A 68 4.19 -16.20 -9.09
CA PHE A 68 4.78 -15.25 -8.18
C PHE A 68 5.59 -14.21 -8.96
N GLN A 69 5.37 -12.93 -8.65
CA GLN A 69 6.11 -11.82 -9.23
C GLN A 69 6.71 -10.96 -8.13
N SER A 70 7.87 -10.36 -8.40
CA SER A 70 8.44 -9.38 -7.51
C SER A 70 9.22 -8.33 -8.29
N GLY A 71 9.21 -7.10 -7.80
CA GLY A 71 10.01 -6.01 -8.34
C GLY A 71 10.30 -4.97 -7.27
N TRP A 72 11.36 -4.18 -7.50
CA TRP A 72 11.67 -3.02 -6.69
C TRP A 72 10.85 -1.82 -7.15
N VAL A 73 10.31 -1.12 -6.15
CA VAL A 73 9.62 0.15 -6.32
C VAL A 73 10.21 1.15 -5.34
N GLU A 74 10.18 2.43 -5.70
CA GLU A 74 10.60 3.53 -4.85
C GLU A 74 9.37 4.26 -4.29
N VAL A 75 9.38 4.55 -2.99
CA VAL A 75 8.31 5.34 -2.38
C VAL A 75 8.43 6.80 -2.84
N PRO A 76 7.39 7.37 -3.47
CA PRO A 76 7.44 8.72 -4.05
C PRO A 76 7.24 9.79 -2.96
N VAL A 77 8.10 9.84 -1.94
CA VAL A 77 7.94 10.73 -0.77
C VAL A 77 7.83 12.22 -1.12
N GLY A 78 8.44 12.66 -2.22
CA GLY A 78 8.31 14.03 -2.72
C GLY A 78 6.86 14.40 -3.09
N ASP A 79 6.04 13.43 -3.52
CA ASP A 79 4.63 13.66 -3.83
C ASP A 79 3.78 13.87 -2.56
N PHE A 80 4.24 13.33 -1.43
CA PHE A 80 3.53 13.35 -0.13
C PHE A 80 3.75 14.66 0.65
N GLY A 81 4.65 15.53 0.17
CA GLY A 81 5.03 16.74 0.91
C GLY A 81 5.89 16.45 2.14
N PHE A 82 6.56 15.29 2.17
CA PHE A 82 7.50 14.91 3.22
C PHE A 82 8.92 15.35 2.84
N LEU A 83 9.76 15.64 3.83
CA LEU A 83 11.19 15.84 3.61
C LEU A 83 11.89 14.51 3.31
N GLU A 84 13.01 14.54 2.57
CA GLU A 84 13.76 13.32 2.24
C GLU A 84 14.43 12.63 3.44
N SER A 85 14.45 13.30 4.60
CA SER A 85 14.93 12.75 5.87
C SER A 85 13.79 12.36 6.83
N GLU A 86 12.52 12.45 6.40
CA GLU A 86 11.40 12.12 7.28
C GLU A 86 11.21 10.61 7.39
N THR A 87 10.97 10.17 8.64
CA THR A 87 10.51 8.82 8.94
C THR A 87 8.99 8.74 8.81
N TYR A 88 8.51 7.66 8.20
CA TYR A 88 7.09 7.38 8.03
C TYR A 88 6.82 5.88 8.17
N GLU A 89 5.58 5.52 8.44
CA GLU A 89 5.12 4.15 8.47
C GLU A 89 4.37 3.82 7.17
N VAL A 90 4.57 2.60 6.68
CA VAL A 90 3.80 2.02 5.59
C VAL A 90 3.07 0.79 6.14
N ARG A 91 1.73 0.87 6.22
CA ARG A 91 0.86 -0.19 6.73
C ARG A 91 0.10 -0.88 5.61
N ASP A 92 0.28 -2.18 5.46
CA ASP A 92 -0.50 -3.02 4.55
C ASP A 92 -1.90 -3.26 5.11
N LEU A 93 -2.90 -2.69 4.45
CA LEU A 93 -4.31 -2.79 4.83
C LEU A 93 -4.94 -4.14 4.47
N LEU A 94 -4.33 -4.92 3.58
CA LEU A 94 -4.84 -6.23 3.18
C LEU A 94 -4.32 -7.35 4.09
N TYR A 95 -3.14 -7.17 4.68
CA TYR A 95 -2.48 -8.21 5.49
C TYR A 95 -1.99 -7.73 6.87
N GLU A 96 -2.35 -6.50 7.26
CA GLU A 96 -2.10 -5.90 8.57
C GLU A 96 -0.64 -5.92 9.03
N ARG A 97 0.30 -5.66 8.11
CA ARG A 97 1.73 -5.55 8.41
C ARG A 97 2.20 -4.11 8.28
N ALA A 98 3.02 -3.62 9.19
CA ALA A 98 3.58 -2.28 9.13
C ALA A 98 5.11 -2.30 9.08
N LEU A 99 5.70 -1.30 8.40
CA LEU A 99 7.13 -1.08 8.30
C LEU A 99 7.43 0.41 8.45
N SER A 100 8.41 0.76 9.28
CA SER A 100 8.96 2.12 9.35
C SER A 100 10.03 2.29 8.28
N LEU A 101 9.92 3.36 7.49
CA LEU A 101 10.82 3.73 6.41
C LEU A 101 11.29 5.17 6.60
N GLU A 102 12.38 5.53 5.93
CA GLU A 102 12.93 6.88 5.93
C GLU A 102 13.22 7.31 4.49
N GLY A 103 12.86 8.55 4.14
CA GLY A 103 13.15 9.13 2.84
C GLY A 103 12.65 8.32 1.64
N ARG A 104 13.40 8.37 0.54
CA ARG A 104 13.12 7.63 -0.71
C ARG A 104 13.46 6.14 -0.58
N ALA A 105 12.79 5.46 0.32
CA ALA A 105 12.99 4.03 0.55
C ALA A 105 12.56 3.22 -0.68
N LYS A 106 13.31 2.16 -0.98
CA LYS A 106 12.92 1.14 -1.94
C LYS A 106 12.35 -0.06 -1.21
N PHE A 107 11.22 -0.58 -1.67
CA PHE A 107 10.66 -1.82 -1.15
C PHE A 107 10.36 -2.79 -2.29
N ARG A 108 10.30 -4.08 -1.95
CA ARG A 108 10.03 -5.14 -2.92
C ARG A 108 8.53 -5.45 -2.93
N GLY A 109 7.86 -5.16 -4.04
CA GLY A 109 6.48 -5.57 -4.31
C GLY A 109 6.38 -7.04 -4.69
N ALA A 110 6.67 -7.95 -3.74
CA ALA A 110 6.64 -9.40 -3.94
C ALA A 110 5.24 -9.98 -3.71
N ARG A 111 4.66 -10.70 -4.68
CA ARG A 111 3.26 -11.09 -4.68
C ARG A 111 3.02 -12.44 -5.35
N SER A 112 2.16 -13.25 -4.73
CA SER A 112 1.70 -14.55 -5.25
C SER A 112 0.27 -14.46 -5.80
N PRO A 113 -0.21 -15.42 -6.60
CA PRO A 113 -1.59 -15.47 -7.08
C PRO A 113 -2.68 -15.39 -5.98
N GLU A 114 -2.37 -15.88 -4.79
CA GLU A 114 -3.27 -15.94 -3.63
C GLU A 114 -3.25 -14.62 -2.84
N ARG A 115 -2.23 -13.79 -3.09
CA ARG A 115 -2.04 -12.48 -2.49
C ARG A 115 -1.64 -11.51 -3.59
N VAL A 116 -2.60 -11.11 -4.41
CA VAL A 116 -2.34 -10.38 -5.66
C VAL A 116 -1.92 -8.93 -5.49
N ALA A 117 -2.15 -8.30 -4.33
CA ALA A 117 -1.90 -6.87 -4.15
C ALA A 117 -1.35 -6.51 -2.77
N HIS A 118 -0.52 -5.48 -2.69
CA HIS A 118 -0.31 -4.68 -1.49
C HIS A 118 -1.25 -3.48 -1.61
N LEU A 119 -1.95 -3.12 -0.53
CA LEU A 119 -2.54 -1.79 -0.39
C LEU A 119 -1.96 -1.17 0.86
N LEU A 120 -1.15 -0.14 0.69
CA LEU A 120 -0.28 0.39 1.72
C LEU A 120 -0.73 1.80 2.09
N GLU A 121 -1.11 1.99 3.35
CA GLU A 121 -1.33 3.30 3.93
C GLU A 121 0.00 3.91 4.35
N VAL A 122 0.26 5.16 3.93
CA VAL A 122 1.42 5.92 4.35
C VAL A 122 1.01 6.85 5.49
N ARG A 123 1.67 6.72 6.64
CA ARG A 123 1.37 7.49 7.86
C ARG A 123 2.62 8.24 8.31
N ARG A 124 2.50 9.53 8.58
CA ARG A 124 3.62 10.39 8.96
C ARG A 124 3.92 10.24 10.45
N TRP A 125 5.19 10.24 10.84
CA TRP A 125 5.56 10.24 12.25
C TRP A 125 5.13 11.55 12.94
N GLN A 126 4.49 11.42 14.11
CA GLN A 126 3.93 12.53 14.90
C GLN A 126 4.68 12.73 16.22
N GLY A 127 5.80 12.03 16.42
CA GLY A 127 6.52 12.02 17.68
C GLY A 127 6.40 10.69 18.44
N ARG A 128 6.98 10.69 19.64
CA ARG A 128 6.95 9.55 20.55
C ARG A 128 5.99 9.83 21.71
N ARG A 129 5.07 8.90 22.01
CA ARG A 129 4.16 8.97 23.16
C ARG A 129 4.37 7.75 24.04
N ARG A 130 4.67 7.97 25.33
CA ARG A 130 4.90 6.90 26.33
C ARG A 130 5.91 5.83 25.86
N GLY A 131 6.93 6.24 25.12
CA GLY A 131 7.97 5.33 24.60
C GLY A 131 7.63 4.63 23.28
N THR A 132 6.45 4.84 22.70
CA THR A 132 6.03 4.28 21.41
C THR A 132 5.95 5.37 20.34
N ASP A 133 6.42 5.08 19.13
CA ASP A 133 6.28 5.98 17.98
C ASP A 133 4.81 6.05 17.54
N VAL A 134 4.35 7.27 17.25
CA VAL A 134 2.98 7.54 16.82
C VAL A 134 3.02 8.00 15.38
N TYR A 135 2.19 7.39 14.54
CA TYR A 135 2.04 7.75 13.14
C TYR A 135 0.59 8.18 12.86
N ALA A 136 0.40 9.20 12.02
CA ALA A 136 -0.91 9.65 11.54
C ALA A 136 -0.82 10.04 10.07
#